data_AF-A0A1V5FUF4-F1
#
_entry.id   AF-A0A1V5FUF4-F1
#
_cell.length_a   1.000
_cell.length_b   1.000
_cell.length_c   1.000
_cell.angle_alpha   90.00
_cell.angle_beta   90.00
_cell.angle_gamma   90.00
#
_symmetry.space_group_name_H-M   'P 1'
#
loop_
_entity.id
_entity.type
_entity.pdbx_description
1 polymer ?
#
loop_
_entity_poly.entity_id
_entity_poly.type
_entity_poly.pdbx_seq_one_letter_code
_entity_poly.pdbx_strand_id
1 'polypeptide(L)'
;MFNRKTQRGFTLIELMVVVAIVAIIMAIAIPSYQEQVRKSNRGLAKSDLLELTQCAERFHTTNGTYTGFDAAAACDVDGKDADRYDFGTAAITRTTFTLSATAQGSQTDDKCGDLGINQANVRTHSAGTAADRCWE
;
A
#
# COMPACT_ATOMS: atom_id res chain seq x y z
N MET A 1 58.20 -5.60 28.86
CA MET A 1 57.57 -6.94 28.86
C MET A 1 56.13 -6.77 28.37
N PHE A 2 55.85 -7.12 27.11
CA PHE A 2 54.51 -6.93 26.53
C PHE A 2 53.56 -8.02 27.02
N ASN A 3 52.62 -7.64 27.88
CA ASN A 3 51.59 -8.53 28.41
C ASN A 3 50.60 -8.88 27.28
N ARG A 4 50.75 -10.07 26.68
CA ARG A 4 49.88 -10.55 25.60
C ARG A 4 48.53 -10.93 26.23
N LYS A 5 47.52 -10.06 26.10
CA LYS A 5 46.14 -10.42 26.43
C LYS A 5 45.74 -11.60 25.55
N THR A 6 45.39 -12.73 26.17
CA THR A 6 44.82 -13.88 25.48
C THR A 6 43.50 -13.46 24.84
N GLN A 7 43.42 -13.52 23.52
CA GLN A 7 42.17 -13.33 22.79
C GLN A 7 41.27 -14.55 23.08
N ARG A 8 40.17 -14.34 23.80
CA ARG A 8 39.12 -15.35 23.97
C ARG A 8 38.28 -15.36 22.69
N GLY A 9 38.24 -16.50 22.01
CA GLY A 9 37.37 -16.74 20.85
C GLY A 9 35.96 -17.16 21.27
N PHE A 10 35.00 -16.99 20.36
CA PHE A 10 33.62 -17.49 20.49
C PHE A 10 33.60 -19.02 20.35
N THR A 11 32.73 -19.68 21.11
CA THR A 11 32.49 -21.13 20.95
C THR A 11 31.46 -21.39 19.85
N LEU A 12 31.56 -22.57 19.20
CA LEU A 12 30.56 -23.00 18.21
C LEU A 12 29.16 -23.11 18.82
N ILE A 13 29.06 -23.53 20.08
CA ILE A 13 27.77 -23.67 20.77
C ILE A 13 27.13 -22.30 21.07
N GLU A 14 27.92 -21.28 21.43
CA GLU A 14 27.40 -19.91 21.58
C GLU A 14 26.82 -19.39 20.27
N LEU A 15 27.49 -19.62 19.14
CA LEU A 15 26.98 -19.23 17.84
C LEU A 15 25.67 -19.95 17.49
N MET A 16 25.58 -21.26 17.74
CA MET A 16 24.36 -22.04 17.47
C MET A 16 23.15 -21.53 18.28
N VAL A 17 23.35 -21.22 19.56
CA VAL A 17 22.27 -20.68 20.41
C VAL A 17 21.83 -19.30 19.92
N VAL A 18 22.77 -18.43 19.54
CA VAL A 18 22.43 -17.10 18.99
C VAL A 18 21.61 -17.21 17.71
N VAL A 19 22.02 -18.08 16.78
CA VAL A 19 21.27 -18.29 15.53
C VAL A 19 19.87 -18.86 15.79
N ALA A 20 19.73 -19.79 16.74
CA ALA A 20 18.43 -20.33 17.14
C ALA A 20 17.49 -19.24 17.67
N ILE A 21 17.99 -18.34 18.53
CA ILE A 21 17.20 -17.22 19.07
C ILE A 21 16.78 -16.26 17.94
N VAL A 22 17.72 -15.91 17.04
CA VAL A 22 17.43 -15.02 15.91
C VAL A 22 16.36 -15.61 14.98
N ALA A 23 16.42 -16.92 14.71
CA ALA A 23 15.43 -17.59 13.88
C ALA A 23 14.00 -17.52 14.48
N ILE A 24 13.87 -17.70 15.79
CA ILE A 24 12.58 -17.58 16.50
C ILE A 24 12.02 -16.16 16.38
N ILE A 25 12.85 -15.13 16.54
CA ILE A 25 12.42 -13.73 16.44
C ILE A 25 12.00 -13.41 15.00
N MET A 26 12.78 -13.84 14.00
CA MET A 26 12.51 -13.55 12.59
C MET A 26 11.17 -14.12 12.12
N ALA A 27 10.76 -15.29 12.63
CA ALA A 27 9.47 -15.90 12.30
C ALA A 27 8.26 -14.99 12.55
N ILE A 28 8.35 -14.09 13.56
CA ILE A 28 7.29 -13.14 13.90
C ILE A 28 7.59 -11.75 13.30
N ALA A 29 8.85 -11.34 13.29
CA ALA A 29 9.26 -10.00 12.89
C ALA A 29 9.02 -9.75 11.39
N ILE A 30 9.30 -10.73 10.51
CA ILE A 30 9.17 -10.57 9.06
C ILE A 30 7.71 -10.33 8.63
N PRO A 31 6.73 -11.19 8.97
CA PRO A 31 5.34 -10.96 8.56
C PRO A 31 4.76 -9.67 9.18
N SER A 32 5.15 -9.34 10.42
CA SER A 32 4.76 -8.09 11.06
C SER A 32 5.29 -6.86 10.30
N TYR A 33 6.56 -6.88 9.91
CA TYR A 33 7.16 -5.80 9.12
C TYR A 33 6.49 -5.65 7.75
N GLN A 34 6.24 -6.76 7.05
CA GLN A 34 5.54 -6.75 5.76
C GLN A 34 4.15 -6.13 5.87
N GLU A 35 3.37 -6.47 6.91
CA GLU A 35 2.06 -5.85 7.14
C GLU A 35 2.17 -4.34 7.40
N GLN A 36 3.20 -3.88 8.11
CA GLN A 36 3.39 -2.43 8.33
C GLN A 36 3.75 -1.69 7.05
N VAL A 37 4.57 -2.29 6.19
CA VAL A 37 4.88 -1.73 4.85
C VAL A 37 3.60 -1.65 4.02
N ARG A 38 2.82 -2.73 3.94
CA ARG A 38 1.53 -2.73 3.23
C ARG A 38 0.57 -1.68 3.79
N LYS A 39 0.48 -1.54 5.12
CA LYS A 39 -0.34 -0.49 5.76
C LYS A 39 0.11 0.91 5.38
N SER A 40 1.41 1.15 5.31
CA SER A 40 1.96 2.43 4.84
C SER A 40 1.59 2.70 3.39
N ASN A 41 1.73 1.71 2.52
CA ASN A 41 1.36 1.81 1.10
C ASN A 41 -0.14 2.10 0.93
N ARG A 42 -1.02 1.45 1.71
CA ARG A 42 -2.44 1.78 1.75
C ARG A 42 -2.67 3.25 2.13
N GLY A 43 -1.89 3.78 3.07
CA GLY A 43 -1.96 5.19 3.47
C GLY A 43 -1.67 6.15 2.32
N LEU A 44 -0.65 5.85 1.52
CA LEU A 44 -0.31 6.61 0.32
C LEU A 44 -1.43 6.52 -0.72
N ALA A 45 -1.86 5.30 -1.05
CA ALA A 45 -2.92 5.08 -2.03
C ALA A 45 -4.24 5.78 -1.67
N LYS A 46 -4.61 5.83 -0.38
CA LYS A 46 -5.78 6.61 0.07
C LYS A 46 -5.61 8.10 -0.20
N SER A 47 -4.41 8.65 0.03
CA SER A 47 -4.12 10.06 -0.24
C SER A 47 -4.21 10.35 -1.74
N ASP A 48 -3.65 9.49 -2.57
CA ASP A 48 -3.69 9.66 -4.04
C ASP A 48 -5.13 9.53 -4.58
N LEU A 49 -5.94 8.62 -4.05
CA LEU A 49 -7.36 8.51 -4.39
C LEU A 49 -8.15 9.79 -4.02
N LEU A 50 -7.80 10.47 -2.93
CA LEU A 50 -8.40 11.75 -2.55
C LEU A 50 -7.95 12.89 -3.47
N GLU A 51 -6.69 12.88 -3.93
CA GLU A 51 -6.19 13.83 -4.93
C GLU A 51 -6.90 13.64 -6.27
N LEU A 52 -7.03 12.39 -6.72
CA LEU A 52 -7.77 12.03 -7.93
C LEU A 52 -9.24 12.43 -7.84
N THR A 53 -9.86 12.28 -6.66
CA THR A 53 -11.23 12.75 -6.41
C THR A 53 -11.32 14.26 -6.67
N GLN A 54 -10.40 15.07 -6.12
CA GLN A 54 -10.38 16.51 -6.37
C GLN A 54 -10.19 16.86 -7.85
N CYS A 55 -9.37 16.09 -8.57
CA CYS A 55 -9.16 16.25 -9.99
C CYS A 55 -10.44 15.93 -10.80
N ALA A 56 -11.15 14.85 -10.46
CA ALA A 56 -12.43 14.51 -11.07
C ALA A 56 -13.48 15.62 -10.84
N GLU A 57 -13.54 16.21 -9.64
CA GLU A 57 -14.44 17.33 -9.35
C GLU A 57 -14.11 18.59 -10.16
N ARG A 58 -12.82 18.89 -10.35
CA ARG A 58 -12.39 19.99 -11.23
C ARG A 58 -12.81 19.73 -12.67
N PHE A 59 -12.61 18.50 -13.16
CA PHE A 59 -13.05 18.12 -14.50
C PHE A 59 -14.56 18.32 -14.69
N HIS A 60 -15.38 17.89 -13.72
CA HIS A 60 -16.82 18.10 -13.77
C HIS A 60 -17.20 19.59 -13.69
N THR A 61 -16.48 20.39 -12.92
CA THR A 61 -16.71 21.84 -12.83
C THR A 61 -16.48 22.53 -14.18
N THR A 62 -15.47 22.12 -14.95
CA THR A 62 -15.17 22.69 -16.26
C THR A 62 -16.04 22.14 -17.38
N ASN A 63 -16.37 20.85 -17.35
CA ASN A 63 -17.03 20.15 -18.46
C ASN A 63 -18.54 19.91 -18.23
N GLY A 64 -19.04 20.10 -17.01
CA GLY A 64 -20.42 19.81 -16.63
C GLY A 64 -20.79 18.32 -16.65
N THR A 65 -19.79 17.44 -16.71
CA THR A 65 -19.96 15.99 -16.73
C THR A 65 -18.67 15.28 -16.33
N TYR A 66 -18.74 14.07 -15.77
CA TYR A 66 -17.57 13.20 -15.60
C TYR A 66 -17.30 12.31 -16.82
N THR A 67 -18.23 12.21 -17.79
CA THR A 67 -18.00 11.40 -18.99
C THR A 67 -16.75 11.90 -19.73
N GLY A 68 -15.81 10.99 -20.02
CA GLY A 68 -14.53 11.32 -20.64
C GLY A 68 -13.45 11.73 -19.64
N PHE A 69 -13.74 11.74 -18.34
CA PHE A 69 -12.72 11.82 -17.31
C PHE A 69 -11.88 10.53 -17.33
N ASP A 70 -10.57 10.71 -17.45
CA ASP A 70 -9.58 9.66 -17.33
C ASP A 70 -8.57 10.11 -16.26
N ALA A 71 -8.46 9.33 -15.19
CA ALA A 71 -7.58 9.63 -14.08
C ALA A 71 -6.11 9.72 -14.53
N ALA A 72 -5.66 8.82 -15.41
CA ALA A 72 -4.28 8.78 -15.90
C ALA A 72 -3.94 10.04 -16.71
N ALA A 73 -4.81 10.39 -17.66
CA ALA A 73 -4.59 11.52 -18.56
C ALA A 73 -4.85 12.90 -17.96
N ALA A 74 -5.86 13.03 -17.07
CA ALA A 74 -6.30 14.34 -16.57
C ALA A 74 -5.54 14.82 -15.32
N CYS A 75 -4.92 13.89 -14.58
CA CYS A 75 -4.38 14.16 -13.25
C CYS A 75 -2.90 13.80 -13.07
N ASP A 76 -2.22 13.34 -14.14
CA ASP A 76 -0.81 12.94 -14.12
C ASP A 76 -0.49 11.96 -12.98
N VAL A 77 -1.24 10.85 -12.93
CA VAL A 77 -0.95 9.75 -12.00
C VAL A 77 -0.05 8.68 -12.60
N ASP A 78 0.39 8.85 -13.85
CA ASP A 78 1.33 7.94 -14.51
C ASP A 78 2.62 7.83 -13.70
N GLY A 79 2.85 6.65 -13.12
CA GLY A 79 4.04 6.34 -12.34
C GLY A 79 3.96 6.63 -10.83
N LYS A 80 2.85 7.20 -10.31
CA LYS A 80 2.66 7.26 -8.86
C LYS A 80 2.47 5.86 -8.31
N ASP A 81 3.43 5.39 -7.52
CA ASP A 81 3.39 4.08 -6.84
C ASP A 81 3.07 2.88 -7.76
N ALA A 82 3.40 2.95 -9.05
CA ALA A 82 3.06 1.92 -10.06
C ALA A 82 3.51 0.50 -9.69
N ASP A 83 4.58 0.37 -8.88
CA ASP A 83 5.06 -0.92 -8.37
C ASP A 83 4.16 -1.53 -7.28
N ARG A 84 3.22 -0.76 -6.73
CA ARG A 84 2.38 -1.08 -5.56
C ARG A 84 0.89 -0.94 -5.84
N TYR A 85 0.51 0.07 -6.61
CA TYR A 85 -0.86 0.35 -7.01
C TYR A 85 -0.91 0.90 -8.43
N ASP A 86 -1.88 0.41 -9.19
CA ASP A 86 -2.29 1.00 -10.45
C ASP A 86 -3.57 1.81 -10.24
N PHE A 87 -3.56 3.09 -10.59
CA PHE A 87 -4.67 4.01 -10.34
C PHE A 87 -5.48 4.25 -11.60
N GLY A 88 -6.81 4.20 -11.47
CA GLY A 88 -7.67 4.34 -12.64
C GLY A 88 -9.12 4.67 -12.34
N THR A 89 -9.91 4.69 -13.40
CA THR A 89 -11.37 4.88 -13.36
C THR A 89 -12.07 3.53 -13.53
N ALA A 90 -12.83 3.11 -12.52
CA ALA A 90 -13.55 1.83 -12.53
C ALA A 90 -14.95 1.95 -13.12
N ALA A 91 -15.62 3.09 -12.91
CA ALA A 91 -16.94 3.39 -13.47
C ALA A 91 -17.13 4.90 -13.62
N ILE A 92 -17.62 5.35 -14.78
CA ILE A 92 -17.89 6.76 -15.05
C ILE A 92 -19.28 6.90 -15.66
N THR A 93 -20.04 7.87 -15.17
CA THR A 93 -21.29 8.33 -15.79
C THR A 93 -21.27 9.84 -15.93
N ARG A 94 -22.38 10.44 -16.33
CA ARG A 94 -22.46 11.89 -16.43
C ARG A 94 -22.24 12.59 -15.09
N THR A 95 -22.67 11.98 -13.98
CA THR A 95 -22.77 12.60 -12.65
C THR A 95 -22.15 11.76 -11.54
N THR A 96 -21.54 10.62 -11.86
CA THR A 96 -20.90 9.74 -10.88
C THR A 96 -19.57 9.24 -11.40
N PHE A 97 -18.64 8.97 -10.49
CA PHE A 97 -17.40 8.27 -10.78
C PHE A 97 -17.09 7.27 -9.67
N THR A 98 -16.32 6.25 -10.02
CA THR A 98 -15.61 5.38 -9.08
C THR A 98 -14.16 5.32 -9.51
N LEU A 99 -13.26 5.69 -8.62
CA LEU A 99 -11.82 5.58 -8.77
C LEU A 99 -11.33 4.32 -8.06
N SER A 100 -10.29 3.70 -8.59
CA SER A 100 -9.68 2.50 -8.05
C SER A 100 -8.17 2.65 -7.91
N ALA A 101 -7.62 2.03 -6.87
CA ALA A 101 -6.21 1.72 -6.71
C ALA A 101 -6.09 0.19 -6.66
N THR A 102 -5.67 -0.40 -7.77
CA THR A 102 -5.54 -1.85 -7.94
C THR A 102 -4.18 -2.31 -7.44
N ALA A 103 -4.14 -3.27 -6.51
CA ALA A 103 -2.90 -3.68 -5.88
C ALA A 103 -1.93 -4.36 -6.89
N GLN A 104 -0.64 -4.02 -6.80
CA GLN A 104 0.44 -4.52 -7.65
C GLN A 104 1.58 -5.11 -6.82
N GLY A 105 2.42 -5.94 -7.43
CA GLY A 105 3.64 -6.46 -6.80
C GLY A 105 3.37 -7.14 -5.45
N SER A 106 4.13 -6.78 -4.41
CA SER A 106 3.97 -7.34 -3.06
C SER A 106 2.72 -6.85 -2.31
N GLN A 107 2.01 -5.88 -2.88
CA GLN A 107 0.76 -5.35 -2.35
C GLN A 107 -0.43 -6.26 -2.65
N THR A 108 -0.33 -7.19 -3.63
CA THR A 108 -1.40 -8.15 -3.94
C THR A 108 -1.69 -9.11 -2.79
N ASP A 109 -0.71 -9.33 -1.91
CA ASP A 109 -0.83 -10.13 -0.69
C ASP A 109 -1.48 -9.36 0.47
N ASP A 110 -1.82 -8.09 0.27
CA ASP A 110 -2.53 -7.30 1.26
C ASP A 110 -3.94 -7.86 1.49
N LYS A 111 -4.28 -8.05 2.76
CA LYS A 111 -5.62 -8.45 3.21
C LYS A 111 -6.74 -7.48 2.81
N CYS A 112 -6.41 -6.29 2.33
CA CYS A 112 -7.38 -5.29 1.87
C CYS A 112 -7.69 -5.35 0.37
N GLY A 113 -6.81 -5.97 -0.42
CA GLY A 113 -6.93 -5.95 -1.88
C GLY A 113 -6.94 -4.53 -2.46
N ASP A 114 -7.71 -4.36 -3.53
CA ASP A 114 -7.89 -3.09 -4.24
C ASP A 114 -8.68 -2.13 -3.38
N LEU A 115 -8.37 -0.84 -3.47
CA LEU A 115 -9.09 0.23 -2.79
C LEU A 115 -9.89 1.05 -3.79
N GLY A 116 -11.04 1.57 -3.39
CA GLY A 116 -11.85 2.44 -4.25
C GLY A 116 -12.54 3.56 -3.50
N ILE A 117 -12.83 4.64 -4.21
CA ILE A 117 -13.60 5.78 -3.73
C ILE A 117 -14.52 6.28 -4.83
N ASN A 118 -15.73 6.71 -4.48
CA ASN A 118 -16.67 7.31 -5.42
C ASN A 118 -16.95 8.79 -5.11
N GLN A 119 -17.75 9.44 -5.96
CA GLN A 119 -18.11 10.85 -5.82
C GLN A 119 -18.85 11.18 -4.51
N ALA A 120 -19.51 10.18 -3.91
CA ALA A 120 -20.18 10.32 -2.62
C ALA A 120 -19.25 10.04 -1.43
N ASN A 121 -17.93 9.93 -1.66
CA ASN A 121 -16.92 9.55 -0.67
C ASN A 121 -17.20 8.17 -0.02
N VAL A 122 -17.93 7.30 -0.72
CA VAL A 122 -18.07 5.89 -0.31
C VAL A 122 -16.77 5.19 -0.65
N ARG A 123 -16.16 4.63 0.40
CA ARG A 123 -14.87 3.96 0.36
C ARG A 123 -15.09 2.46 0.27
N THR A 124 -14.42 1.80 -0.65
CA THR A 124 -14.56 0.36 -0.91
C THR A 124 -13.22 -0.33 -0.88
N HIS A 125 -13.25 -1.63 -0.66
CA HIS A 125 -12.09 -2.49 -0.80
C HIS A 125 -12.51 -3.84 -1.40
N SER A 126 -11.61 -4.57 -2.08
CA SER A 126 -11.96 -5.84 -2.73
C SER A 126 -11.77 -7.07 -1.85
N ALA A 127 -11.14 -6.92 -0.69
CA ALA A 127 -11.22 -7.94 0.35
C ALA A 127 -12.66 -8.07 0.86
N GLY A 128 -13.17 -9.28 1.04
CA GLY A 128 -14.54 -9.51 1.51
C GLY A 128 -14.86 -8.92 2.90
N THR A 129 -15.91 -9.39 3.56
CA THR A 129 -16.42 -8.84 4.84
C THR A 129 -15.47 -8.95 6.05
N ALA A 130 -14.22 -9.40 5.87
CA ALA A 130 -13.21 -9.56 6.94
C ALA A 130 -12.28 -8.33 7.09
N ALA A 131 -12.48 -7.28 6.32
CA ALA A 131 -11.55 -6.17 6.13
C ALA A 131 -12.02 -4.83 6.74
N ASP A 132 -12.64 -4.88 7.92
CA ASP A 132 -13.28 -3.75 8.63
C ASP A 132 -12.44 -2.47 8.83
N ARG A 133 -11.14 -2.46 8.50
CA ARG A 133 -10.22 -1.35 8.76
C ARG A 133 -9.32 -0.97 7.59
N CYS A 134 -9.67 -1.37 6.37
CA CYS A 134 -8.84 -1.08 5.21
C CYS A 134 -8.77 0.41 4.87
N TRP A 135 -9.79 1.18 5.24
CA TRP A 135 -9.89 2.64 5.09
C TRP A 135 -9.71 3.45 6.38
N GLU A 136 -9.38 2.79 7.50
CA GLU A 136 -8.96 3.44 8.75
C GLU A 136 -7.51 3.94 8.71
#